data_AF-A0A941WNK6-F1
#
_entry.id   AF-A0A941WNK6-F1
#
_cell.length_a   1.000
_cell.length_b   1.000
_cell.length_c   1.000
_cell.angle_alpha   90.00
_cell.angle_beta   90.00
_cell.angle_gamma   90.00
#
_symmetry.space_group_name_H-M   'P 1'
#
loop_
_entity.id
_entity.type
_entity.pdbx_description
1 polymer ?
#
loop_
_entity_poly.entity_id
_entity_poly.type
_entity_poly.pdbx_seq_one_letter_code
_entity_poly.pdbx_strand_id
1 'polypeptide(L)'
;LYLHNKEGNNPTSYTAYSILNRMMINGRTYTSASQVEAATLPDDSYTFTTQNRPWYGMYLSAAEVNLYLAEFAMLNNQESQAKTYYDKALAFSVQSYNELAKDNQVAYYSNVQGCFGYDPNEGSIDLKDGEIATMMSNDKYAFTGTAAEKLEKIYLQELIHFTLYPNEVYVTARRSGYPSYNSTILPRKSYANVPASSIPRRFPTGAITDDDLAADVKKAAYAAQGLTVTSSGMYNSVLATERLWPDKNAPEWGSGRK
;
A
#
# COMPACT_ATOMS: atom_id res chain seq x y z
N LEU A 1 3.28 -17.80 -18.37
CA LEU A 1 3.11 -19.15 -18.96
C LEU A 1 2.44 -18.95 -20.32
N TYR A 2 2.82 -19.65 -21.37
CA TYR A 2 2.06 -19.61 -22.63
C TYR A 2 1.17 -20.82 -22.68
N LEU A 3 -0.14 -20.59 -22.78
CA LEU A 3 -1.11 -21.66 -22.95
C LEU A 3 -1.44 -21.76 -24.44
N HIS A 4 -1.43 -22.98 -24.95
CA HIS A 4 -1.82 -23.29 -26.32
C HIS A 4 -3.17 -23.98 -26.28
N ASN A 5 -4.00 -23.74 -27.29
CA ASN A 5 -5.23 -24.51 -27.41
C ASN A 5 -4.94 -25.97 -27.81
N LYS A 6 -5.99 -26.80 -27.86
CA LYS A 6 -5.90 -28.22 -28.22
C LYS A 6 -5.27 -28.50 -29.60
N GLU A 7 -5.23 -27.49 -30.47
CA GLU A 7 -4.66 -27.54 -31.83
C GLU A 7 -3.21 -26.99 -31.88
N GLY A 8 -2.66 -26.58 -30.74
CA GLY A 8 -1.32 -25.97 -30.63
C GLY A 8 -1.27 -24.49 -31.02
N ASN A 9 -2.42 -23.90 -31.39
CA ASN A 9 -2.53 -22.55 -31.90
C ASN A 9 -2.72 -21.53 -30.77
N ASN A 10 -2.32 -20.28 -31.07
CA ASN A 10 -2.61 -19.06 -30.32
C ASN A 10 -2.08 -19.02 -28.86
N PRO A 11 -0.78 -18.76 -28.64
CA PRO A 11 -0.21 -18.68 -27.29
C PRO A 11 -0.78 -17.46 -26.55
N THR A 12 -1.76 -17.65 -25.66
CA THR A 12 -2.16 -16.60 -24.72
C THR A 12 -1.16 -16.57 -23.56
N SER A 13 -0.68 -15.38 -23.22
CA SER A 13 0.14 -15.20 -22.03
C SER A 13 -0.75 -15.33 -20.80
N TYR A 14 -0.61 -16.45 -20.09
CA TYR A 14 -1.30 -16.73 -18.84
C TYR A 14 -0.44 -16.36 -17.64
N THR A 15 -1.04 -15.61 -16.72
CA THR A 15 -0.46 -15.24 -15.42
C THR A 15 -1.21 -15.94 -14.30
N ALA A 16 -0.58 -16.94 -13.68
CA ALA A 16 -1.19 -17.77 -12.62
C ALA A 16 -1.32 -17.04 -11.26
N TYR A 17 -1.00 -15.76 -11.20
CA TYR A 17 -1.05 -14.96 -9.98
C TYR A 17 -1.82 -13.66 -10.23
N SER A 18 -2.48 -13.18 -9.18
CA SER A 18 -3.17 -11.90 -9.24
C SER A 18 -2.16 -10.76 -9.39
N ILE A 19 -2.37 -9.91 -10.38
CA ILE A 19 -1.64 -8.65 -10.55
C ILE A 19 -2.36 -7.54 -9.78
N LEU A 20 -1.60 -6.57 -9.28
CA LEU A 20 -2.16 -5.39 -8.65
C LEU A 20 -3.27 -4.79 -9.54
N ASN A 21 -4.45 -4.61 -8.95
CA ASN A 21 -5.61 -4.17 -9.71
C ASN A 21 -5.38 -2.77 -10.30
N ARG A 22 -5.32 -2.68 -11.63
CA ARG A 22 -5.02 -1.42 -12.30
C ARG A 22 -6.21 -0.47 -12.34
N MET A 23 -7.44 -0.98 -12.27
CA MET A 23 -8.67 -0.17 -12.21
C MET A 23 -8.66 0.80 -11.02
N MET A 24 -8.04 0.38 -9.91
CA MET A 24 -7.90 1.20 -8.70
C MET A 24 -6.85 2.32 -8.84
N ILE A 25 -6.02 2.31 -9.89
CA ILE A 25 -4.88 3.22 -10.08
C ILE A 25 -5.05 4.11 -11.32
N ASN A 26 -5.40 3.52 -12.47
CA ASN A 26 -5.53 4.22 -13.74
C ASN A 26 -6.92 4.09 -14.38
N GLY A 27 -7.87 3.49 -13.66
CA GLY A 27 -9.32 3.60 -13.85
C GLY A 27 -9.79 3.60 -15.29
N ARG A 28 -10.02 4.80 -15.84
CA ARG A 28 -10.73 5.04 -17.10
C ARG A 28 -10.10 4.37 -18.33
N THR A 29 -8.79 4.13 -18.33
CA THR A 29 -8.10 3.49 -19.46
C THR A 29 -7.98 1.98 -19.29
N TYR A 30 -8.49 1.43 -18.20
CA TYR A 30 -8.47 0.01 -17.90
C TYR A 30 -9.91 -0.49 -17.71
N THR A 31 -10.20 -1.70 -18.18
CA THR A 31 -11.52 -2.32 -18.00
C THR A 31 -11.37 -3.66 -17.30
N SER A 32 -12.46 -4.18 -16.77
CA SER A 32 -12.49 -5.53 -16.17
C SER A 32 -12.09 -6.58 -17.20
N ALA A 33 -12.42 -6.37 -18.47
CA ALA A 33 -11.93 -7.20 -19.57
C ALA A 33 -10.39 -7.20 -19.64
N SER A 34 -9.77 -6.02 -19.64
CA SER A 34 -8.29 -5.92 -19.64
C SER A 34 -7.65 -6.51 -18.38
N GLN A 35 -8.33 -6.54 -17.24
CA GLN A 35 -7.82 -7.19 -16.03
C GLN A 35 -7.77 -8.71 -16.15
N VAL A 36 -8.76 -9.32 -16.82
CA VAL A 36 -8.94 -10.77 -16.85
C VAL A 36 -8.45 -11.42 -18.15
N GLU A 37 -8.26 -10.64 -19.23
CA GLU A 37 -7.73 -11.14 -20.51
C GLU A 37 -6.39 -11.91 -20.36
N ALA A 38 -5.52 -11.48 -19.43
CA ALA A 38 -4.25 -12.15 -19.13
C ALA A 38 -4.39 -13.43 -18.26
N ALA A 39 -5.61 -13.76 -17.83
CA ALA A 39 -5.98 -14.94 -17.06
C ALA A 39 -6.95 -15.87 -17.81
N THR A 40 -7.27 -15.55 -19.07
CA THR A 40 -8.17 -16.33 -19.93
C THR A 40 -7.46 -17.55 -20.52
N LEU A 41 -8.10 -18.73 -20.44
CA LEU A 41 -7.61 -19.93 -21.14
C LEU A 41 -7.77 -19.77 -22.66
N PRO A 42 -6.94 -20.46 -23.48
CA PRO A 42 -7.15 -20.52 -24.92
C PRO A 42 -8.55 -21.04 -25.26
N ASP A 43 -9.19 -20.42 -26.24
CA ASP A 43 -10.56 -20.68 -26.72
C ASP A 43 -11.71 -20.30 -25.74
N ASP A 44 -11.42 -19.82 -24.52
CA ASP A 44 -12.46 -19.24 -23.64
C ASP A 44 -12.81 -17.81 -24.08
N SER A 45 -14.10 -17.49 -24.09
CA SER A 45 -14.60 -16.14 -24.36
C SER A 45 -15.17 -15.52 -23.09
N TYR A 46 -14.56 -14.44 -22.61
CA TYR A 46 -15.09 -13.64 -21.51
C TYR A 46 -15.62 -12.30 -22.00
N THR A 47 -16.88 -12.02 -21.69
CA THR A 47 -17.53 -10.76 -22.04
C THR A 47 -17.82 -9.94 -20.79
N PHE A 48 -16.82 -9.21 -20.32
CA PHE A 48 -17.00 -8.26 -19.23
C PHE A 48 -17.61 -6.96 -19.76
N THR A 49 -18.74 -6.55 -19.20
CA THR A 49 -19.34 -5.25 -19.53
C THR A 49 -19.12 -4.29 -18.36
N THR A 50 -18.25 -3.31 -18.57
CA THR A 50 -18.13 -2.14 -17.69
C THR A 50 -18.90 -0.97 -18.26
N GLN A 51 -19.62 -0.24 -17.42
CA GLN A 51 -20.23 1.03 -17.84
C GLN A 51 -19.18 2.14 -17.85
N ASN A 52 -19.38 3.15 -18.70
CA ASN A 52 -18.56 4.36 -18.66
C ASN A 52 -18.71 5.04 -17.28
N ARG A 53 -17.59 5.39 -16.65
CA ARG A 53 -17.54 5.93 -15.29
C ARG A 53 -16.34 6.87 -15.13
N PRO A 54 -16.39 7.84 -14.21
CA PRO A 54 -15.17 8.50 -13.77
C PRO A 54 -14.27 7.51 -13.02
N TRP A 55 -12.99 7.84 -12.89
CA TRP A 55 -12.12 7.13 -11.94
C TRP A 55 -12.38 7.66 -10.54
N TYR A 56 -12.56 6.76 -9.59
CA TYR A 56 -12.68 7.08 -8.18
C TYR A 56 -11.35 6.81 -7.50
N GLY A 57 -10.77 7.85 -6.93
CA GLY A 57 -9.57 7.76 -6.10
C GLY A 57 -9.90 8.15 -4.67
N MET A 58 -9.27 7.50 -3.70
CA MET A 58 -9.30 7.97 -2.32
C MET A 58 -8.12 8.95 -2.13
N TYR A 59 -8.39 10.13 -1.60
CA TYR A 59 -7.34 11.11 -1.27
C TYR A 59 -7.11 11.18 0.22
N LEU A 60 -8.21 11.29 0.97
CA LEU A 60 -8.24 11.21 2.42
C LEU A 60 -9.41 10.29 2.84
N SER A 61 -9.26 9.51 3.91
CA SER A 61 -10.25 8.54 4.38
C SER A 61 -10.51 8.67 5.88
N ALA A 62 -11.72 8.26 6.31
CA ALA A 62 -12.01 8.16 7.74
C ALA A 62 -11.11 7.10 8.43
N ALA A 63 -10.68 6.07 7.69
CA ALA A 63 -9.83 5.02 8.23
C ALA A 63 -8.45 5.55 8.62
N GLU A 64 -7.80 6.32 7.74
CA GLU A 64 -6.46 6.85 8.02
C GLU A 64 -6.49 7.84 9.20
N VAL A 65 -7.51 8.69 9.30
CA VAL A 65 -7.64 9.64 10.41
C VAL A 65 -7.81 8.88 11.72
N ASN A 66 -8.61 7.80 11.74
CA ASN A 66 -8.74 6.96 12.91
C ASN A 66 -7.44 6.20 13.22
N LEU A 67 -6.63 5.81 12.24
CA LEU A 67 -5.31 5.21 12.49
C LEU A 67 -4.36 6.20 13.16
N TYR A 68 -4.30 7.44 12.67
CA TYR A 68 -3.51 8.49 13.30
C TYR A 68 -3.98 8.75 14.74
N LEU A 69 -5.29 8.84 14.96
CA LEU A 69 -5.85 9.02 16.31
C LEU A 69 -5.56 7.83 17.23
N ALA A 70 -5.61 6.61 16.70
CA ALA A 70 -5.24 5.40 17.45
C ALA A 70 -3.77 5.42 17.84
N GLU A 71 -2.88 5.80 16.93
CA GLU A 71 -1.46 5.98 17.23
C GLU A 71 -1.26 7.05 18.29
N PHE A 72 -1.80 8.25 18.11
CA PHE A 72 -1.66 9.35 19.07
C PHE A 72 -2.14 8.95 20.46
N ALA A 73 -3.27 8.25 20.54
CA ALA A 73 -3.78 7.74 21.81
C ALA A 73 -2.82 6.70 22.43
N MET A 74 -2.30 5.74 21.65
CA MET A 74 -1.33 4.76 22.15
C MET A 74 -0.05 5.41 22.65
N LEU A 75 0.52 6.37 21.91
CA LEU A 75 1.73 7.10 22.30
C LEU A 75 1.53 7.93 23.58
N ASN A 76 0.28 8.29 23.89
CA ASN A 76 -0.10 8.99 25.13
C ASN A 76 -0.62 8.05 26.23
N ASN A 77 -0.43 6.73 26.09
CA ASN A 77 -0.91 5.71 27.04
C ASN A 77 -2.43 5.71 27.25
N GLN A 78 -3.21 6.13 26.26
CA GLN A 78 -4.67 6.17 26.28
C GLN A 78 -5.28 4.96 25.56
N GLU A 79 -4.99 3.76 26.05
CA GLU A 79 -5.28 2.50 25.35
C GLU A 79 -6.77 2.31 25.00
N SER A 80 -7.69 2.68 25.88
CA SER A 80 -9.14 2.56 25.60
C SER A 80 -9.60 3.45 24.44
N GLN A 81 -9.02 4.64 24.31
CA GLN A 81 -9.31 5.54 23.19
C GLN A 81 -8.66 4.99 21.91
N ALA A 82 -7.41 4.54 22.02
CA ALA A 82 -6.71 3.91 20.90
C ALA A 82 -7.48 2.73 20.31
N LYS A 83 -8.02 1.84 21.17
CA LYS A 83 -8.87 0.73 20.75
C LYS A 83 -10.08 1.22 19.95
N THR A 84 -10.76 2.23 20.47
CA THR A 84 -11.98 2.77 19.83
C THR A 84 -11.67 3.31 18.43
N TYR A 85 -10.57 4.02 18.27
CA TYR A 85 -10.14 4.52 16.97
C TYR A 85 -9.65 3.40 16.05
N TYR A 86 -8.86 2.47 16.57
CA TYR A 86 -8.33 1.34 15.79
C TYR A 86 -9.44 0.41 15.26
N ASP A 87 -10.44 0.09 16.08
CA ASP A 87 -11.59 -0.72 15.67
C ASP A 87 -12.37 -0.03 14.52
N LYS A 88 -12.59 1.29 14.64
CA LYS A 88 -13.23 2.09 13.58
C LYS A 88 -12.37 2.12 12.31
N ALA A 89 -11.06 2.29 12.46
CA ALA A 89 -10.13 2.32 11.35
C ALA A 89 -10.15 1.02 10.54
N LEU A 90 -10.17 -0.14 11.20
CA LEU A 90 -10.25 -1.43 10.52
C LEU A 90 -11.54 -1.55 9.68
N ALA A 91 -12.69 -1.24 10.28
CA ALA A 91 -13.97 -1.28 9.58
C ALA A 91 -14.01 -0.31 8.40
N PHE A 92 -13.63 0.96 8.62
CA PHE A 92 -13.63 1.98 7.58
C PHE A 92 -12.62 1.68 6.48
N SER A 93 -11.45 1.11 6.79
CA SER A 93 -10.47 0.75 5.76
C SER A 93 -11.07 -0.26 4.78
N VAL A 94 -11.70 -1.32 5.29
CA VAL A 94 -12.35 -2.34 4.46
C VAL A 94 -13.51 -1.74 3.68
N GLN A 95 -14.38 -0.98 4.33
CA GLN A 95 -15.56 -0.39 3.69
C GLN A 95 -15.20 0.62 2.60
N SER A 96 -14.20 1.49 2.85
CA SER A 96 -13.73 2.46 1.86
C SER A 96 -13.16 1.77 0.62
N TYR A 97 -12.34 0.73 0.80
CA TYR A 97 -11.80 -0.02 -0.33
C TYR A 97 -12.87 -0.83 -1.06
N ASN A 98 -13.86 -1.38 -0.36
CA ASN A 98 -14.98 -2.08 -0.97
C ASN A 98 -15.81 -1.13 -1.85
N GLU A 99 -16.14 0.05 -1.35
CA GLU A 99 -16.89 1.06 -2.11
C GLU A 99 -16.09 1.53 -3.31
N LEU A 100 -14.80 1.81 -3.12
CA LEU A 100 -13.90 2.24 -4.19
C LEU A 100 -13.76 1.18 -5.29
N ALA A 101 -13.69 -0.10 -4.93
CA ALA A 101 -13.59 -1.20 -5.89
C ALA A 101 -14.91 -1.43 -6.65
N LYS A 102 -16.06 -1.31 -5.97
CA LYS A 102 -17.39 -1.31 -6.59
C LYS A 102 -17.53 -0.16 -7.59
N ASP A 103 -17.21 1.07 -7.18
CA ASP A 103 -17.33 2.26 -8.01
C ASP A 103 -16.37 2.23 -9.19
N ASN A 104 -15.15 1.72 -8.98
CA ASN A 104 -14.20 1.46 -10.07
C ASN A 104 -14.50 0.18 -10.86
N GLN A 105 -15.62 -0.51 -10.60
CA GLN A 105 -16.08 -1.71 -11.32
C GLN A 105 -14.98 -2.77 -11.45
N VAL A 106 -14.26 -3.06 -10.37
CA VAL A 106 -13.25 -4.12 -10.34
C VAL A 106 -13.89 -5.46 -10.75
N ALA A 107 -13.19 -6.27 -11.56
CA ALA A 107 -13.67 -7.59 -11.96
C ALA A 107 -14.10 -8.43 -10.73
N TYR A 108 -15.18 -9.21 -10.89
CA TYR A 108 -15.84 -10.01 -9.85
C TYR A 108 -16.58 -9.21 -8.76
N TYR A 109 -16.69 -7.89 -8.87
CA TYR A 109 -17.74 -7.18 -8.14
C TYR A 109 -19.11 -7.44 -8.76
N SER A 110 -20.13 -7.54 -7.91
CA SER A 110 -21.50 -7.91 -8.28
C SER A 110 -22.15 -6.97 -9.30
N ASN A 111 -21.68 -5.74 -9.39
CA ASN A 111 -22.15 -4.74 -10.36
C ASN A 111 -21.48 -4.86 -11.75
N VAL A 112 -20.55 -5.80 -11.94
CA VAL A 112 -19.87 -6.04 -13.21
C VAL A 112 -20.49 -7.26 -13.90
N GLN A 113 -21.09 -7.03 -15.07
CA GLN A 113 -21.70 -8.10 -15.86
C GLN A 113 -20.63 -8.94 -16.55
N GLY A 114 -20.87 -10.25 -16.61
CA GLY A 114 -20.02 -11.22 -17.32
C GLY A 114 -18.85 -11.76 -16.49
N CYS A 115 -18.80 -11.44 -15.19
CA CYS A 115 -17.82 -12.00 -14.27
C CYS A 115 -18.17 -13.39 -13.73
N PHE A 116 -19.40 -13.87 -13.94
CA PHE A 116 -19.91 -15.08 -13.29
C PHE A 116 -20.59 -16.01 -14.29
N GLY A 117 -20.58 -17.31 -13.99
CA GLY A 117 -21.40 -18.32 -14.64
C GLY A 117 -20.63 -19.29 -15.53
N TYR A 118 -19.30 -19.29 -15.48
CA TYR A 118 -18.47 -20.20 -16.28
C TYR A 118 -17.71 -21.24 -15.43
N ASP A 119 -17.20 -20.88 -14.24
CA ASP A 119 -16.63 -21.79 -13.24
C ASP A 119 -17.59 -21.95 -12.04
N PRO A 120 -17.88 -23.19 -11.57
CA PRO A 120 -18.72 -23.42 -10.38
C PRO A 120 -18.15 -22.84 -9.07
N ASN A 121 -16.87 -22.47 -9.03
CA ASN A 121 -16.19 -21.87 -7.87
C ASN A 121 -16.21 -20.33 -7.90
N GLU A 122 -16.78 -19.72 -8.93
CA GLU A 122 -16.92 -18.27 -9.00
C GLU A 122 -17.85 -17.72 -7.93
N GLY A 123 -17.44 -16.60 -7.36
CA GLY A 123 -18.26 -15.84 -6.44
C GLY A 123 -17.89 -14.37 -6.48
N SER A 124 -18.86 -13.54 -6.10
CA SER A 124 -18.62 -12.11 -5.94
C SER A 124 -17.61 -11.89 -4.80
N ILE A 125 -16.72 -10.92 -5.04
CA ILE A 125 -15.70 -10.47 -4.08
C ILE A 125 -16.15 -9.22 -3.30
N ASP A 126 -17.41 -8.82 -3.45
CA ASP A 126 -18.03 -7.79 -2.64
C ASP A 126 -17.91 -8.17 -1.16
N LEU A 127 -17.72 -7.17 -0.31
CA LEU A 127 -17.73 -7.34 1.13
C LEU A 127 -19.06 -7.99 1.57
N LYS A 128 -18.97 -9.09 2.32
CA LYS A 128 -20.13 -9.83 2.84
C LYS A 128 -20.36 -9.54 4.31
N ASP A 129 -21.61 -9.76 4.74
CA ASP A 129 -21.99 -9.63 6.14
C ASP A 129 -21.13 -10.54 7.03
N GLY A 130 -20.62 -9.97 8.12
CA GLY A 130 -19.79 -10.68 9.09
C GLY A 130 -18.31 -10.83 8.74
N GLU A 131 -17.86 -10.49 7.53
CA GLU A 131 -16.43 -10.60 7.16
C GLU A 131 -15.55 -9.64 7.97
N ILE A 132 -16.00 -8.40 8.21
CA ILE A 132 -15.27 -7.45 9.08
C ILE A 132 -15.17 -8.00 10.50
N ALA A 133 -16.27 -8.51 11.06
CA ALA A 133 -16.28 -9.06 12.41
C ALA A 133 -15.35 -10.29 12.52
N THR A 134 -15.35 -11.14 11.49
CA THR A 134 -14.45 -12.31 11.39
C THR A 134 -12.99 -11.90 11.27
N MET A 135 -12.68 -10.87 10.48
CA MET A 135 -11.32 -10.31 10.41
C MET A 135 -10.89 -9.77 11.78
N MET A 136 -11.74 -8.98 12.44
CA MET A 136 -11.45 -8.35 13.72
C MET A 136 -11.33 -9.33 14.89
N SER A 137 -11.86 -10.56 14.77
CA SER A 137 -11.72 -11.60 15.80
C SER A 137 -10.39 -12.36 15.71
N ASN A 138 -9.67 -12.26 14.59
CA ASN A 138 -8.36 -12.87 14.44
C ASN A 138 -7.31 -12.14 15.31
N ASP A 139 -6.49 -12.86 16.06
CA ASP A 139 -5.50 -12.30 16.99
C ASP A 139 -4.51 -11.31 16.36
N LYS A 140 -4.26 -11.42 15.04
CA LYS A 140 -3.41 -10.49 14.30
C LYS A 140 -4.04 -9.10 14.12
N TYR A 141 -5.37 -9.02 14.15
CA TYR A 141 -6.15 -7.78 14.04
C TYR A 141 -6.76 -7.36 15.37
N ALA A 142 -7.17 -8.29 16.23
CA ALA A 142 -7.77 -7.96 17.52
C ALA A 142 -6.84 -7.05 18.34
N PHE A 143 -7.38 -6.01 18.97
CA PHE A 143 -6.59 -5.03 19.74
C PHE A 143 -6.14 -5.57 21.11
N THR A 144 -5.32 -6.62 21.08
CA THR A 144 -4.83 -7.41 22.21
C THR A 144 -3.31 -7.48 22.21
N GLY A 145 -2.72 -7.90 23.33
CA GLY A 145 -1.27 -8.01 23.52
C GLY A 145 -0.68 -6.88 24.36
N THR A 146 0.63 -6.77 24.33
CA THR A 146 1.42 -5.69 24.95
C THR A 146 1.17 -4.34 24.27
N ALA A 147 1.58 -3.24 24.91
CA ALA A 147 1.49 -1.91 24.31
C ALA A 147 2.29 -1.81 22.99
N ALA A 148 3.46 -2.46 22.92
CA ALA A 148 4.27 -2.52 21.72
C ALA A 148 3.57 -3.28 20.58
N GLU A 149 2.95 -4.44 20.87
CA GLU A 149 2.20 -5.21 19.87
C GLU A 149 0.95 -4.48 19.38
N LYS A 150 0.23 -3.78 20.25
CA LYS A 150 -0.91 -2.95 19.86
C LYS A 150 -0.49 -1.79 18.96
N LEU A 151 0.64 -1.15 19.29
CA LEU A 151 1.20 -0.08 18.46
C LEU A 151 1.70 -0.61 17.11
N GLU A 152 2.32 -1.79 17.07
CA GLU A 152 2.67 -2.48 15.84
C GLU A 152 1.42 -2.76 14.97
N LYS A 153 0.33 -3.25 15.55
CA LYS A 153 -0.94 -3.50 14.83
C LYS A 153 -1.48 -2.23 14.17
N ILE A 154 -1.37 -1.07 14.83
CA ILE A 154 -1.74 0.22 14.24
C ILE A 154 -0.87 0.53 13.02
N TYR A 155 0.46 0.45 13.15
CA TYR A 155 1.37 0.75 12.03
C TYR A 155 1.26 -0.22 10.86
N LEU A 156 1.10 -1.51 11.13
CA LEU A 156 0.87 -2.49 10.07
C LEU A 156 -0.44 -2.19 9.34
N GLN A 157 -1.47 -1.76 10.07
CA GLN A 157 -2.73 -1.37 9.43
C GLN A 157 -2.62 -0.06 8.64
N GLU A 158 -1.83 0.93 9.08
CA GLU A 158 -1.48 2.10 8.27
C GLU A 158 -0.83 1.67 6.95
N LEU A 159 0.20 0.82 6.99
CA LEU A 159 0.88 0.34 5.79
C LEU A 159 -0.07 -0.41 4.84
N ILE A 160 -0.96 -1.25 5.37
CA ILE A 160 -1.96 -1.96 4.57
C ILE A 160 -2.96 -0.99 3.95
N HIS A 161 -3.48 -0.04 4.73
CA HIS A 161 -4.41 0.98 4.25
C HIS A 161 -3.78 1.84 3.16
N PHE A 162 -2.48 2.10 3.22
CA PHE A 162 -1.76 2.88 2.23
C PHE A 162 -1.23 2.08 1.04
N THR A 163 -1.62 0.82 0.83
CA THR A 163 -1.01 -0.03 -0.22
C THR A 163 -1.03 0.59 -1.62
N LEU A 164 -2.03 1.42 -1.96
CA LEU A 164 -2.11 2.12 -3.25
C LEU A 164 -1.42 3.50 -3.27
N TYR A 165 -0.84 3.92 -2.14
CA TYR A 165 -0.22 5.22 -1.89
C TYR A 165 1.25 5.01 -1.50
N PRO A 166 2.14 4.71 -2.46
CA PRO A 166 3.52 4.32 -2.17
C PRO A 166 4.29 5.38 -1.38
N ASN A 167 3.97 6.66 -1.56
CA ASN A 167 4.56 7.75 -0.78
C ASN A 167 4.21 7.64 0.71
N GLU A 168 2.94 7.36 1.03
CA GLU A 168 2.46 7.21 2.40
C GLU A 168 3.00 5.93 3.05
N VAL A 169 3.07 4.82 2.30
CA VAL A 169 3.74 3.60 2.77
C VAL A 169 5.20 3.89 3.12
N TYR A 170 5.92 4.58 2.23
CA TYR A 170 7.32 4.90 2.43
C TYR A 170 7.56 5.85 3.63
N VAL A 171 6.71 6.86 3.81
CA VAL A 171 6.79 7.77 4.96
C VAL A 171 6.46 7.03 6.26
N THR A 172 5.35 6.27 6.28
CA THR A 172 4.90 5.48 7.43
C THR A 172 5.96 4.48 7.86
N ALA A 173 6.56 3.76 6.91
CA ALA A 173 7.54 2.75 7.20
C ALA A 173 8.84 3.31 7.80
N ARG A 174 9.30 4.47 7.32
CA ARG A 174 10.46 5.18 7.91
C ARG A 174 10.16 5.73 9.29
N ARG A 175 8.97 6.34 9.47
CA ARG A 175 8.57 6.98 10.72
C ARG A 175 8.28 5.96 11.84
N SER A 176 7.71 4.81 11.50
CA SER A 176 7.34 3.76 12.46
C SER A 176 8.44 2.72 12.66
N GLY A 177 9.29 2.50 11.66
CA GLY A 177 10.26 1.40 11.66
C GLY A 177 9.66 0.05 11.29
N TYR A 178 8.35 -0.02 10.98
CA TYR A 178 7.64 -1.24 10.63
C TYR A 178 7.50 -1.43 9.10
N PRO A 179 7.29 -2.66 8.60
CA PRO A 179 7.29 -3.91 9.36
C PRO A 179 8.69 -4.22 9.91
N SER A 180 8.76 -4.73 11.14
CA SER A 180 10.01 -5.08 11.80
C SER A 180 10.54 -6.43 11.34
N TYR A 181 11.85 -6.63 11.33
CA TYR A 181 12.44 -7.97 11.12
C TYR A 181 12.04 -8.96 12.22
N ASN A 182 11.74 -8.47 13.41
CA ASN A 182 11.35 -9.27 14.57
C ASN A 182 9.83 -9.32 14.78
N SER A 183 9.04 -8.78 13.85
CA SER A 183 7.58 -8.84 13.93
C SER A 183 7.10 -10.29 13.92
N THR A 184 6.22 -10.63 14.86
CA THR A 184 5.52 -11.92 14.87
C THR A 184 4.23 -11.90 14.04
N ILE A 185 3.76 -10.70 13.65
CA ILE A 185 2.54 -10.50 12.87
C ILE A 185 2.86 -10.50 11.38
N LEU A 186 3.78 -9.62 10.95
CA LEU A 186 4.23 -9.46 9.57
C LEU A 186 5.75 -9.20 9.53
N PRO A 187 6.58 -10.26 9.58
CA PRO A 187 8.03 -10.11 9.56
C PRO A 187 8.53 -9.52 8.23
N ARG A 188 9.37 -8.50 8.32
CA ARG A 188 10.06 -7.95 7.16
C ARG A 188 11.04 -8.98 6.61
N LYS A 189 11.02 -9.20 5.29
CA LYS A 189 12.03 -10.01 4.61
C LYS A 189 13.34 -9.21 4.47
N SER A 190 14.47 -9.85 4.77
CA SER A 190 15.79 -9.32 4.47
C SER A 190 16.16 -9.63 3.02
N TYR A 191 16.53 -8.60 2.26
CA TYR A 191 16.98 -8.71 0.89
C TYR A 191 18.43 -8.25 0.79
N ALA A 192 19.34 -9.16 0.42
CA ALA A 192 20.77 -8.86 0.34
C ALA A 192 21.09 -7.73 -0.65
N ASN A 193 20.34 -7.65 -1.76
CA ASN A 193 20.55 -6.68 -2.83
C ASN A 193 19.98 -5.28 -2.50
N VAL A 194 19.06 -5.19 -1.53
CA VAL A 194 18.42 -3.93 -1.12
C VAL A 194 18.25 -3.94 0.41
N PRO A 195 19.36 -3.85 1.17
CA PRO A 195 19.29 -3.80 2.62
C PRO A 195 18.50 -2.56 3.07
N ALA A 196 17.81 -2.64 4.21
CA ALA A 196 17.03 -1.50 4.71
C ALA A 196 17.91 -0.24 4.94
N SER A 197 19.17 -0.45 5.33
CA SER A 197 20.17 0.61 5.50
C SER A 197 20.62 1.28 4.20
N SER A 198 20.28 0.75 3.03
CA SER A 198 20.52 1.42 1.74
C SER A 198 19.31 2.14 1.20
N ILE A 199 18.13 1.95 1.81
CA ILE A 199 16.92 2.64 1.37
C ILE A 199 17.09 4.13 1.66
N PRO A 200 16.91 5.01 0.66
CA PRO A 200 16.97 6.45 0.89
C PRO A 200 16.03 6.89 2.01
N ARG A 201 16.46 7.89 2.76
CA ARG A 201 15.71 8.55 3.84
C ARG A 201 15.40 10.00 3.48
N ARG A 202 15.99 10.47 2.38
CA ARG A 202 15.61 11.66 1.60
C ARG A 202 15.91 11.45 0.12
N PHE A 203 15.40 12.33 -0.72
CA PHE A 203 15.67 12.31 -2.16
C PHE A 203 16.89 13.19 -2.52
N PRO A 204 17.51 12.97 -3.69
CA PRO A 204 18.58 13.83 -4.20
C PRO A 204 18.12 15.28 -4.28
N THR A 205 19.05 16.22 -4.03
CA THR A 205 18.78 17.65 -4.20
C THR A 205 18.82 18.07 -5.68
N GLY A 206 19.44 17.23 -6.52
CA GLY A 206 19.87 17.62 -7.86
C GLY A 206 21.21 18.37 -7.83
N ALA A 207 21.75 18.62 -9.01
CA ALA A 207 22.91 19.50 -9.17
C ALA A 207 22.47 20.97 -9.02
N ILE A 208 23.32 21.78 -8.41
CA ILE A 208 23.18 23.25 -8.38
C ILE A 208 24.26 23.79 -9.31
N THR A 209 23.87 24.30 -10.46
CA THR A 209 24.75 24.81 -11.51
C THR A 209 24.98 26.32 -11.35
N ASP A 210 25.99 26.84 -12.05
CA ASP A 210 26.35 28.27 -11.95
C ASP A 210 25.31 29.21 -12.58
N ASP A 211 24.46 28.69 -13.47
CA ASP A 211 23.34 29.41 -14.11
C ASP A 211 22.03 29.32 -13.32
N ASP A 212 22.01 28.62 -12.18
CA ASP A 212 20.84 28.54 -11.30
C ASP A 212 20.64 29.85 -10.53
N LEU A 213 19.63 30.61 -10.92
CA LEU A 213 19.28 31.89 -10.29
C LEU A 213 18.99 31.78 -8.78
N ALA A 214 18.68 30.59 -8.28
CA ALA A 214 18.43 30.31 -6.87
C ALA A 214 19.57 29.56 -6.17
N ALA A 215 20.76 29.49 -6.79
CA ALA A 215 21.89 28.70 -6.28
C ALA A 215 22.23 28.99 -4.82
N ASP A 216 22.38 30.28 -4.47
CA ASP A 216 22.76 30.70 -3.12
C ASP A 216 21.70 30.32 -2.08
N VAL A 217 20.42 30.50 -2.42
CA VAL A 217 19.29 30.14 -1.55
C VAL A 217 19.22 28.63 -1.34
N LYS A 218 19.38 27.84 -2.40
CA LYS A 218 19.38 26.37 -2.32
C LYS A 218 20.55 25.86 -1.47
N LYS A 219 21.77 26.34 -1.72
CA LYS A 219 22.98 25.98 -0.95
C LYS A 219 22.81 26.32 0.52
N ALA A 220 22.32 27.53 0.84
CA ALA A 220 22.05 27.93 2.22
C ALA A 220 20.98 27.07 2.89
N ALA A 221 19.89 26.75 2.19
CA ALA A 221 18.80 25.92 2.72
C ALA A 221 19.22 24.47 3.01
N TYR A 222 20.05 23.87 2.15
CA TYR A 222 20.59 22.52 2.40
C TYR A 222 21.60 22.52 3.53
N ALA A 223 22.50 23.51 3.57
CA ALA A 223 23.46 23.67 4.67
C ALA A 223 22.75 23.86 6.02
N ALA A 224 21.70 24.67 6.08
CA ALA A 224 20.91 24.88 7.30
C ALA A 224 20.21 23.62 7.80
N GLN A 225 19.88 22.69 6.91
CA GLN A 225 19.30 21.39 7.25
C GLN A 225 20.37 20.31 7.55
N GLY A 226 21.65 20.63 7.36
CA GLY A 226 22.76 19.68 7.47
C GLY A 226 22.79 18.64 6.35
N LEU A 227 22.32 19.02 5.15
CA LEU A 227 22.21 18.11 4.00
C LEU A 227 23.34 18.35 3.00
N THR A 228 23.90 17.26 2.49
CA THR A 228 24.88 17.29 1.40
C THR A 228 24.18 17.46 0.05
N VAL A 229 24.58 18.45 -0.75
CA VAL A 229 24.10 18.59 -2.13
C VAL A 229 24.59 17.41 -2.96
N THR A 230 23.68 16.70 -3.61
CA THR A 230 24.01 15.52 -4.40
C THR A 230 23.04 15.27 -5.55
N SER A 231 23.60 14.90 -6.69
CA SER A 231 22.91 14.36 -7.86
C SER A 231 23.07 12.84 -7.99
N SER A 232 23.67 12.18 -7.00
CA SER A 232 23.83 10.73 -7.00
C SER A 232 22.49 10.02 -7.09
N GLY A 233 22.44 8.92 -7.84
CA GLY A 233 21.26 8.08 -7.97
C GLY A 233 20.76 7.54 -6.61
N MET A 234 19.55 6.99 -6.61
CA MET A 234 18.99 6.33 -5.43
C MET A 234 19.93 5.22 -4.93
N TYR A 235 19.89 4.90 -3.62
CA TYR A 235 20.72 3.88 -2.96
C TYR A 235 22.21 4.25 -2.78
N ASN A 236 22.48 5.49 -2.39
CA ASN A 236 23.80 5.91 -1.91
C ASN A 236 23.77 6.21 -0.40
N SER A 237 24.94 6.19 0.25
CA SER A 237 25.07 6.37 1.69
C SER A 237 24.53 7.72 2.17
N VAL A 238 24.82 8.82 1.47
CA VAL A 238 24.36 10.17 1.83
C VAL A 238 22.84 10.21 1.97
N LEU A 239 22.12 9.70 0.97
CA LEU A 239 20.66 9.69 0.98
C LEU A 239 20.09 8.72 2.02
N ALA A 240 20.79 7.63 2.33
CA ALA A 240 20.35 6.65 3.32
C ALA A 240 20.64 7.07 4.77
N THR A 241 21.62 7.94 5.02
CA THR A 241 22.00 8.37 6.38
C THR A 241 21.45 9.73 6.76
N GLU A 242 21.36 10.69 5.83
CA GLU A 242 20.85 12.01 6.15
C GLU A 242 19.33 12.00 6.34
N ARG A 243 18.86 12.62 7.42
CA ARG A 243 17.44 12.63 7.83
C ARG A 243 16.87 14.03 7.61
N LEU A 244 15.69 14.10 6.99
CA LEU A 244 14.88 15.31 7.01
C LEU A 244 14.33 15.55 8.42
N TRP A 245 13.89 16.78 8.70
CA TRP A 245 13.30 17.15 9.99
C TRP A 245 12.29 16.14 10.58
N PRO A 246 11.26 15.65 9.84
CA PRO A 246 10.29 14.69 10.40
C PRO A 246 10.87 13.29 10.66
N ASP A 247 12.06 13.00 10.13
CA ASP A 247 12.69 11.68 10.17
C ASP A 247 13.87 11.62 11.17
N LYS A 248 14.28 12.76 11.78
CA LYS A 248 15.50 12.85 12.60
C LYS A 248 15.55 11.88 13.77
N ASN A 249 14.41 11.65 14.43
CA ASN A 249 14.29 10.77 15.60
C ASN A 249 13.54 9.47 15.27
N ALA A 250 13.27 9.22 13.99
CA ALA A 250 12.57 8.04 13.56
C ALA A 250 13.51 6.82 13.62
N PRO A 251 12.99 5.63 13.94
CA PRO A 251 13.77 4.40 13.95
C PRO A 251 14.35 4.08 12.57
N GLU A 252 15.26 3.11 12.53
CA GLU A 252 15.64 2.49 11.26
C GLU A 252 14.48 1.66 10.72
N TRP A 253 14.24 1.72 9.41
CA TRP A 253 13.23 0.88 8.80
C TRP A 253 13.59 -0.60 9.00
N GLY A 254 12.68 -1.35 9.62
CA GLY A 254 12.85 -2.76 9.96
C GLY A 254 13.24 -3.00 11.41
N SER A 255 13.57 -1.96 12.18
CA SER A 255 13.87 -2.11 13.60
C SER A 255 12.63 -2.13 14.50
N GLY A 256 11.47 -1.69 13.99
CA GLY A 256 10.29 -1.42 14.80
C GLY A 256 10.49 -0.20 15.71
N ARG A 257 9.48 0.10 16.53
CA ARG A 257 9.54 1.17 17.54
C ARG A 257 9.81 0.54 18.90
N LYS A 258 10.78 1.09 19.63
CA LYS A 258 11.12 0.69 21.01
C LYS A 258 10.23 1.42 22.01
#